data_AF-A0A3B8KVD4-F1
#
_entry.id   AF-A0A3B8KVD4-F1
#
_cell.length_a   1.000
_cell.length_b   1.000
_cell.length_c   1.000
_cell.angle_alpha   90.00
_cell.angle_beta   90.00
_cell.angle_gamma   90.00
#
_symmetry.space_group_name_H-M   'P 1'
#
loop_
_entity.id
_entity.type
_entity.pdbx_description
1 polymer ?
#
loop_
_entity_poly.entity_id
_entity_poly.type
_entity_poly.pdbx_seq_one_letter_code
_entity_poly.pdbx_strand_id
1 'polypeptide(L)'
;LPVISIQRQVASAIDIVVQISRLPGGKRGVTQISEATGYDPVRKCVATTDIFSTRDEAGLVPTGYMPSFIDRLVSGDLLKLEFLYGDQN
;
A
#
# COMPACT_ATOMS: atom_id res chain seq x y z
N LEU A 1 -7.54 -28.96 2.63
CA LEU A 1 -7.16 -27.87 1.71
C LEU A 1 -5.64 -27.70 1.77
N PRO A 2 -4.90 -27.58 0.65
CA PRO A 2 -3.46 -27.34 0.68
C PRO A 2 -3.14 -25.98 1.31
N VAL A 3 -2.11 -25.90 2.16
CA VAL A 3 -1.67 -24.64 2.80
C VAL A 3 -1.42 -23.53 1.77
N ILE A 4 -0.84 -23.86 0.63
CA ILE A 4 -0.55 -22.89 -0.45
C ILE A 4 -1.85 -22.32 -1.05
N SER A 5 -2.91 -23.14 -1.17
CA SER A 5 -4.19 -22.65 -1.69
C SER A 5 -4.84 -21.65 -0.74
N ILE A 6 -4.72 -21.85 0.58
CA ILE A 6 -5.22 -20.89 1.58
C ILE A 6 -4.41 -19.58 1.49
N GLN A 7 -3.08 -19.67 1.42
CA GLN A 7 -2.22 -18.49 1.30
C GLN A 7 -2.51 -17.68 0.02
N ARG A 8 -2.77 -18.36 -1.10
CA ARG A 8 -3.19 -17.68 -2.34
C ARG A 8 -4.56 -17.02 -2.22
N GLN A 9 -5.53 -17.68 -1.58
CA GLN A 9 -6.86 -17.11 -1.35
C GLN A 9 -6.79 -15.86 -0.48
N VAL A 10 -6.00 -15.89 0.60
CA VAL A 10 -5.78 -14.73 1.46
C VAL A 10 -5.07 -13.61 0.67
N ALA A 11 -4.03 -13.93 -0.09
CA ALA A 11 -3.32 -12.95 -0.90
C ALA A 11 -4.22 -12.25 -1.94
N SER A 12 -5.19 -12.96 -2.52
CA SER A 12 -6.14 -12.37 -3.49
C SER A 12 -7.28 -11.57 -2.85
N ALA A 13 -7.47 -11.68 -1.54
CA ALA A 13 -8.56 -11.01 -0.81
C ALA A 13 -8.12 -9.68 -0.17
N ILE A 14 -6.84 -9.36 -0.25
CA ILE A 14 -6.25 -8.14 0.33
C ILE A 14 -5.78 -7.29 -0.83
N ASP A 15 -6.31 -6.07 -0.95
CA ASP A 15 -5.83 -5.08 -1.93
C ASP A 15 -4.74 -4.19 -1.30
N ILE A 16 -4.97 -3.72 -0.08
CA ILE A 16 -4.15 -2.71 0.60
C ILE A 16 -3.85 -3.11 2.04
N VAL A 17 -2.62 -2.86 2.47
CA VAL A 17 -2.18 -2.95 3.86
C VAL A 17 -1.76 -1.55 4.35
N VAL A 18 -2.35 -1.11 5.47
CA VAL A 18 -2.01 0.16 6.13
C VAL A 18 -1.28 -0.13 7.42
N GLN A 19 0.01 0.20 7.47
CA GLN A 19 0.84 0.03 8.66
C GLN A 19 0.75 1.25 9.56
N ILE A 20 0.42 1.03 10.84
CA ILE A 20 0.36 2.06 11.86
C ILE A 20 1.42 1.78 12.91
N SER A 21 2.23 2.78 13.23
CA SER A 21 3.29 2.66 14.24
C SER A 21 3.20 3.79 15.27
N ARG A 22 3.80 3.57 16.44
CA ARG A 22 3.97 4.61 17.46
C ARG A 22 5.15 5.49 17.08
N LEU A 23 4.89 6.77 16.86
CA LEU A 23 5.90 7.77 16.52
C LEU A 23 6.60 8.30 17.77
N PRO A 24 7.77 8.93 17.63
CA PRO A 24 8.37 9.74 18.69
C PRO A 24 7.33 10.72 19.27
N GLY A 25 7.25 10.82 20.59
CA GLY A 25 6.19 11.59 21.27
C GLY A 25 4.89 10.81 21.53
N GLY A 26 4.81 9.53 21.15
CA GLY A 26 3.78 8.60 21.62
C GLY A 26 2.47 8.63 20.84
N LYS A 27 2.34 9.50 19.83
CA LYS A 27 1.23 9.47 18.88
C LYS A 27 1.33 8.22 17.99
N ARG A 28 0.20 7.74 17.49
CA ARG A 28 0.15 6.70 16.45
C ARG A 28 -0.08 7.38 15.11
N GLY A 29 0.64 6.94 14.09
CA GLY A 29 0.52 7.45 12.73
C GLY A 29 0.69 6.35 11.71
N VAL A 30 0.14 6.55 10.51
CA VAL A 30 0.38 5.68 9.36
C VAL A 30 1.83 5.87 8.94
N THR A 31 2.57 4.76 8.86
CA THR A 31 3.99 4.78 8.48
C THR A 31 4.26 4.14 7.11
N GLN A 32 3.32 3.34 6.62
CA GLN A 32 3.45 2.69 5.33
C GLN A 32 2.06 2.32 4.80
N ILE A 33 1.90 2.43 3.49
CA ILE A 33 0.73 1.92 2.76
C ILE A 33 1.28 1.09 1.61
N SER A 34 0.88 -0.18 1.53
CA SER A 34 1.37 -1.11 0.53
C SER A 34 0.20 -1.79 -0.19
N GLU A 35 0.34 -1.98 -1.50
CA GLU A 35 -0.52 -2.87 -2.27
C GLU A 35 -0.04 -4.31 -2.08
N ALA A 36 -0.97 -5.24 -1.86
CA ALA A 36 -0.67 -6.66 -1.93
C ALA A 36 -0.72 -7.11 -3.40
N THR A 37 0.44 -7.43 -3.96
CA THR A 37 0.58 -7.76 -5.39
C THR A 37 0.37 -9.25 -5.69
N GLY A 38 -0.07 -10.03 -4.69
CA GLY A 38 -0.36 -11.46 -4.79
C GLY A 38 0.57 -12.35 -3.97
N TYR A 39 0.59 -13.65 -4.28
CA TYR A 39 1.42 -14.64 -3.58
C TYR A 39 2.68 -14.97 -4.38
N ASP A 40 3.86 -14.80 -3.76
CA ASP A 40 5.16 -15.20 -4.32
C ASP A 40 5.40 -16.69 -4.01
N PRO A 41 5.37 -17.60 -5.01
CA PRO A 41 5.55 -19.03 -4.79
C PRO A 41 6.99 -19.41 -4.45
N VAL A 42 7.97 -18.56 -4.78
CA VAL A 42 9.39 -18.80 -4.50
C VAL A 42 9.68 -18.44 -3.05
N ARG A 43 9.22 -17.26 -2.60
CA ARG A 43 9.39 -16.80 -1.20
C ARG A 43 8.35 -17.35 -0.23
N LYS A 44 7.30 -18.00 -0.74
CA LYS A 44 6.17 -18.56 0.02
C LYS A 44 5.47 -17.54 0.92
N CYS A 45 5.33 -16.30 0.44
CA CYS A 45 4.73 -15.21 1.18
C CYS A 45 3.84 -14.33 0.27
N VAL A 46 3.05 -13.44 0.89
CA VAL A 46 2.35 -12.39 0.16
C VAL A 46 3.38 -11.33 -0.25
N ALA A 47 3.45 -11.05 -1.55
CA ALA A 47 4.25 -9.97 -2.09
C ALA A 47 3.51 -8.65 -1.92
N THR A 48 4.25 -7.61 -1.55
CA THR A 48 3.72 -6.26 -1.37
C THR A 48 4.61 -5.24 -2.06
N THR A 49 4.02 -4.17 -2.57
CA THR A 49 4.73 -3.01 -3.11
C THR A 49 4.23 -1.74 -2.42
N ASP A 50 5.15 -0.90 -1.95
CA ASP A 50 4.80 0.28 -1.18
C ASP A 50 4.29 1.40 -2.09
N ILE A 51 3.10 1.91 -1.78
CA ILE A 51 2.50 3.10 -2.40
C ILE A 51 2.99 4.35 -1.64
N PHE A 52 3.01 4.25 -0.31
CA PHE A 52 3.53 5.28 0.57
C PHE A 52 4.48 4.68 1.62
N SER A 53 5.56 5.39 1.92
CA SER A 53 6.54 4.96 2.92
C SER A 53 7.05 6.17 3.71
N THR A 54 7.26 6.02 5.01
CA THR A 54 8.05 7.01 5.76
C THR A 54 9.53 6.85 5.42
N ARG A 55 10.03 7.69 4.52
CA ARG A 55 11.46 7.78 4.17
C ARG A 55 12.01 9.10 4.74
N ASP A 56 13.21 9.05 5.29
CA ASP A 56 14.01 10.23 5.67
C ASP A 56 13.33 11.24 6.61
N GLU A 57 12.60 10.75 7.62
CA GLU A 57 11.91 11.56 8.66
C GLU A 57 10.88 12.59 8.15
N ALA A 58 10.68 12.69 6.83
CA ALA A 58 9.78 13.64 6.17
C ALA A 58 8.29 13.28 6.29
N GLY A 59 7.95 12.31 7.15
CA GLY A 59 6.59 11.76 7.24
C GLY A 59 6.28 10.78 6.11
N LEU A 60 5.00 10.45 5.97
CA LEU A 60 4.52 9.47 4.99
C LEU A 60 4.52 10.10 3.59
N VAL A 61 5.41 9.64 2.72
CA VAL A 61 5.59 10.19 1.35
C VAL A 61 5.28 9.14 0.27
N PRO A 62 4.79 9.56 -0.91
CA PRO A 62 4.56 8.65 -2.03
C PRO A 62 5.88 8.06 -2.54
N THR A 63 5.86 6.80 -2.99
CA THR A 63 7.04 6.12 -3.54
C THR A 63 7.19 6.33 -5.05
N GLY A 64 6.18 6.88 -5.71
CA GLY A 64 6.06 6.93 -7.18
C GLY A 64 5.45 5.66 -7.79
N TYR A 65 5.14 4.65 -6.98
CA TYR A 65 4.41 3.47 -7.44
C TYR A 65 2.92 3.80 -7.62
N MET A 66 2.40 3.58 -8.83
CA MET A 66 0.98 3.68 -9.13
C MET A 66 0.29 2.33 -8.88
N PRO A 67 -0.69 2.24 -7.97
CA PRO A 67 -1.36 0.98 -7.67
C PRO A 67 -2.15 0.43 -8.86
N SER A 68 -2.32 -0.89 -8.93
CA SER A 68 -3.04 -1.53 -10.05
C SER A 68 -4.51 -1.13 -10.16
N PHE A 69 -5.11 -0.69 -9.06
CA PHE A 69 -6.51 -0.29 -8.95
C PHE A 69 -6.73 1.23 -9.06
N ILE A 70 -5.73 1.99 -9.56
CA ILE A 70 -5.84 3.46 -9.68
C ILE A 70 -7.06 3.90 -10.50
N ASP A 71 -7.36 3.20 -11.59
CA ASP A 71 -8.51 3.52 -12.47
C ASP A 71 -9.85 3.40 -11.74
N ARG A 72 -9.94 2.48 -10.77
CA ARG A 72 -11.14 2.32 -9.92
C ARG A 72 -11.29 3.49 -8.95
N LEU A 73 -10.18 4.01 -8.43
CA LEU A 73 -10.22 5.19 -7.56
C LEU A 73 -10.63 6.44 -8.34
N VAL A 74 -10.10 6.61 -9.56
CA VAL A 74 -10.43 7.73 -10.44
C VAL A 74 -11.90 7.67 -10.89
N SER A 75 -12.36 6.51 -11.37
CA SER A 75 -13.75 6.35 -11.80
C SER A 75 -14.77 6.47 -10.66
N GLY A 76 -14.36 6.15 -9.43
CA GLY A 76 -15.17 6.32 -8.23
C GLY A 76 -15.15 7.73 -7.63
N ASP A 77 -14.42 8.68 -8.22
CA ASP A 77 -14.15 10.01 -7.63
C ASP A 77 -13.56 9.94 -6.20
N LEU A 78 -12.78 8.88 -5.94
CA LEU A 78 -12.13 8.59 -4.66
C LEU A 78 -10.69 9.11 -4.60
N LEU A 79 -10.22 9.73 -5.68
CA LEU A 79 -8.86 10.24 -5.79
C LEU A 79 -8.88 11.68 -6.28
N LYS A 80 -8.30 12.56 -5.47
CA LYS A 80 -8.00 13.92 -5.89
C LYS A 80 -6.80 13.89 -6.83
N LEU A 81 -7.01 14.27 -8.08
CA LEU A 81 -5.96 14.28 -9.11
C LEU A 81 -4.77 15.18 -8.72
N GLU A 82 -5.03 16.23 -7.95
CA GLU A 82 -4.04 17.11 -7.29
C GLU A 82 -2.93 16.31 -6.60
N PHE A 83 -3.28 15.14 -6.03
CA PHE A 83 -2.37 14.28 -5.28
C PHE A 83 -1.36 13.54 -6.18
N LEU A 84 -1.68 13.34 -7.47
CA LEU A 84 -0.79 12.68 -8.43
C LEU A 84 0.14 13.65 -9.15
N TYR A 85 -0.30 14.90 -9.35
CA TYR A 85 0.45 15.91 -10.10
C TYR A 85 1.32 16.82 -9.22
N GLY A 86 1.18 16.71 -7.90
CA GLY A 86 1.81 17.60 -6.93
C GLY A 86 1.17 18.99 -6.98
N ASP A 87 1.20 19.71 -5.85
CA ASP A 87 0.86 21.13 -5.86
C ASP A 87 1.88 21.85 -6.76
N GLN A 88 1.43 22.32 -7.92
CA GLN A 88 2.20 23.23 -8.76
C GLN A 88 2.06 24.62 -8.13
N ASN A 89 2.79 24.85 -7.04
CA ASN A 89 2.93 26.18 -6.43
C ASN A 89 4.29 26.35 -5.77
#